data_AF-A0A284VPB9-F1
#
_entry.id   AF-A0A284VPB9-F1
#
_cell.length_a   1.000
_cell.length_b   1.000
_cell.length_c   1.000
_cell.angle_alpha   90.00
_cell.angle_beta   90.00
_cell.angle_gamma   90.00
#
_symmetry.space_group_name_H-M   'P 1'
#
loop_
_entity.id
_entity.type
_entity.pdbx_description
1 polymer ?
#
loop_
_entity_poly.entity_id
_entity_poly.type
_entity_poly.pdbx_seq_one_letter_code
_entity_poly.pdbx_strand_id
1 'polypeptide(L)'
;MQGKKIYDFTLDNTRQIFNIEAYPNIETFDSAIEKEFSLLNFNGWSCKREPALMKAGQYAFIPDFSLERNGTRIYVEIIGFWTPEYLKNKIQKINLLTEKENLILLVNNDLACSGPEFKVDNLIFYDKKIPYLEILEILRRYEEKQLAEEVEKLKNIEIILQGSVIDLDEIARKYGVGLDALKTVIRQKINGHSLIGDQLVDNQTIKTIQSELDSIKKHSEAIIIFEKYGIKSQQMLDILGYKVKWVGLDPENAEISRA
;
A
#
# COMPACT_ATOMS: atom_id res chain seq x y z
N MET A 1 -33.50 45.87 -25.59
CA MET A 1 -32.66 45.03 -24.70
C MET A 1 -31.47 44.55 -25.50
N GLN A 2 -30.26 45.02 -25.18
CA GLN A 2 -29.04 44.58 -25.85
C GLN A 2 -28.67 43.21 -25.27
N GLY A 3 -28.69 42.16 -26.11
CA GLY A 3 -28.40 40.79 -25.68
C GLY A 3 -26.95 40.62 -25.22
N LYS A 4 -26.69 39.60 -24.39
CA LYS A 4 -25.33 39.22 -23.98
C LYS A 4 -24.50 38.90 -25.23
N LYS A 5 -23.29 39.45 -25.33
CA LYS A 5 -22.31 39.15 -26.38
C LYS A 5 -21.14 38.39 -25.77
N ILE A 6 -20.71 37.32 -26.43
CA ILE A 6 -19.49 36.58 -26.10
C ILE A 6 -18.34 37.27 -26.87
N TYR A 7 -17.22 37.51 -26.19
CA TYR A 7 -16.00 38.03 -26.79
C TYR A 7 -14.87 37.03 -26.52
N ASP A 8 -14.05 36.77 -27.52
CA ASP A 8 -12.91 35.86 -27.40
C ASP A 8 -11.66 36.66 -27.01
N PHE A 9 -11.01 36.21 -25.94
CA PHE A 9 -9.70 36.70 -25.53
C PHE A 9 -8.68 35.57 -25.72
N THR A 10 -7.66 35.81 -26.54
CA THR A 10 -6.59 34.84 -26.78
C THR A 10 -5.26 35.43 -26.33
N LEU A 11 -4.55 34.67 -25.49
CA LEU A 11 -3.22 34.97 -25.02
C LEU A 11 -2.32 33.77 -25.31
N ASP A 12 -1.11 34.03 -25.78
CA ASP A 12 -0.09 33.01 -26.02
C ASP A 12 1.22 33.39 -25.33
N ASN A 13 2.17 32.46 -25.35
CA ASN A 13 3.49 32.64 -24.76
C ASN A 13 4.39 33.63 -25.54
N THR A 14 3.94 34.16 -26.68
CA THR A 14 4.72 35.10 -27.50
C THR A 14 4.55 36.54 -27.03
N ARG A 15 3.56 36.83 -26.17
CA ARG A 15 3.26 38.16 -25.65
C ARG A 15 3.39 38.19 -24.14
N GLN A 16 4.49 38.75 -23.64
CA GLN A 16 4.68 38.96 -22.21
C GLN A 16 3.88 40.20 -21.77
N ILE A 17 2.62 39.98 -21.36
CA ILE A 17 1.69 41.05 -20.95
C ILE A 17 1.88 41.41 -19.46
N PHE A 18 2.41 40.49 -18.66
CA PHE A 18 2.58 40.66 -17.22
C PHE A 18 4.01 40.29 -16.80
N ASN A 19 4.65 41.14 -16.01
CA ASN A 19 5.86 40.80 -15.26
C ASN A 19 5.45 39.92 -14.08
N ILE A 20 5.45 38.62 -14.28
CA ILE A 20 5.15 37.65 -13.22
C ILE A 20 6.46 37.44 -12.45
N GLU A 21 6.55 37.98 -11.24
CA GLU A 21 7.50 37.48 -10.24
C GLU A 21 7.13 36.02 -9.97
N ALA A 22 8.09 35.11 -10.16
CA ALA A 22 7.86 33.69 -9.94
C ALA A 22 7.49 33.46 -8.47
N TYR A 23 6.21 33.25 -8.20
CA TYR A 23 5.76 32.80 -6.89
C TYR A 23 6.40 31.43 -6.62
N PRO A 24 6.91 31.18 -5.39
CA PRO A 24 7.43 29.87 -5.04
C PRO A 24 6.33 28.83 -5.26
N ASN A 25 6.71 27.67 -5.80
CA ASN A 25 5.82 26.57 -6.10
C ASN A 25 5.36 25.94 -4.77
N ILE A 26 4.35 26.54 -4.14
CA ILE A 26 3.71 25.99 -2.94
C ILE A 26 2.70 24.96 -3.45
N GLU A 27 2.85 23.70 -3.07
CA GLU A 27 1.85 22.67 -3.36
C GLU A 27 0.51 23.08 -2.71
N THR A 28 -0.42 23.54 -3.53
CA THR A 28 -1.78 23.89 -3.10
C THR A 28 -2.73 22.74 -3.38
N PHE A 29 -3.56 22.42 -2.41
CA PHE A 29 -4.70 21.50 -2.57
C PHE A 29 -5.92 22.31 -3.01
N ASP A 30 -6.79 21.72 -3.83
CA ASP A 30 -8.00 22.38 -4.31
C ASP A 30 -9.08 22.40 -3.21
N SER A 31 -8.99 21.47 -2.24
CA SER A 31 -9.89 21.42 -1.09
C SER A 31 -9.21 21.03 0.23
N ALA A 32 -9.86 21.38 1.35
CA ALA A 32 -9.45 20.94 2.68
C ALA A 32 -9.56 19.41 2.85
N ILE A 33 -10.50 18.78 2.13
CA ILE A 33 -10.71 17.33 2.14
C ILE A 33 -9.55 16.63 1.44
N GLU A 34 -9.10 17.09 0.28
CA GLU A 34 -7.90 16.51 -0.38
C GLU A 34 -6.66 16.64 0.51
N LYS A 35 -6.49 17.78 1.19
CA LYS A 35 -5.40 17.95 2.15
C LYS A 35 -5.50 16.93 3.28
N GLU A 36 -6.68 16.74 3.87
CA GLU A 36 -6.89 15.72 4.89
C GLU A 36 -6.58 14.32 4.35
N PHE A 37 -7.06 13.99 3.14
CA PHE A 37 -6.83 12.70 2.48
C PHE A 37 -5.34 12.39 2.32
N SER A 38 -4.55 13.38 1.89
CA SER A 38 -3.11 13.23 1.68
C SER A 38 -2.34 12.90 2.97
N LEU A 39 -2.89 13.23 4.13
CA LEU A 39 -2.28 12.97 5.45
C LEU A 39 -2.70 11.64 6.06
N LEU A 40 -3.66 10.93 5.44
CA LEU A 40 -4.12 9.64 5.94
C LEU A 40 -3.07 8.55 5.68
N ASN A 41 -2.89 7.67 6.66
CA ASN A 41 -2.09 6.46 6.52
C ASN A 41 -3.03 5.30 6.16
N PHE A 42 -2.75 4.58 5.08
CA PHE A 42 -3.59 3.47 4.61
C PHE A 42 -2.90 2.12 4.82
N ASN A 43 -2.42 1.82 6.03
CA ASN A 43 -1.88 0.51 6.43
C ASN A 43 -0.88 -0.13 5.44
N GLY A 44 0.10 0.64 4.97
CA GLY A 44 1.14 0.16 4.05
C GLY A 44 0.89 0.46 2.57
N TRP A 45 -0.25 1.07 2.23
CA TRP A 45 -0.45 1.69 0.93
C TRP A 45 0.21 3.08 0.86
N SER A 46 0.97 3.33 -0.21
CA SER A 46 1.58 4.62 -0.51
C SER A 46 0.57 5.51 -1.23
N CYS A 47 0.26 6.68 -0.66
CA CYS A 47 -0.58 7.68 -1.28
C CYS A 47 0.26 8.64 -2.13
N LYS A 48 -0.09 8.79 -3.41
CA LYS A 48 0.52 9.75 -4.34
C LYS A 48 -0.56 10.65 -4.93
N ARG A 49 -0.27 11.95 -5.03
CA ARG A 49 -1.15 12.94 -5.65
C ARG A 49 -0.95 12.97 -7.17
N GLU A 50 -2.03 13.23 -7.91
CA GLU A 50 -2.05 13.40 -9.38
C GLU A 50 -1.16 12.39 -10.11
N PRO A 51 -1.37 11.09 -9.85
CA PRO A 51 -0.35 10.08 -10.06
C PRO A 51 -0.16 9.68 -11.53
N ALA A 52 -1.21 9.77 -12.34
CA ALA A 52 -1.21 9.29 -13.71
C ALA A 52 -2.35 9.88 -14.56
N LEU A 53 -2.11 9.98 -15.87
CA LEU A 53 -3.13 10.25 -16.87
C LEU A 53 -3.84 8.95 -17.26
N MET A 54 -5.14 8.89 -17.01
CA MET A 54 -6.02 7.80 -17.42
C MET A 54 -6.77 8.17 -18.70
N LYS A 55 -7.04 7.17 -19.54
CA LYS A 55 -7.83 7.34 -20.77
C LYS A 55 -9.33 7.17 -20.47
N ALA A 56 -10.10 8.20 -20.79
CA ALA A 56 -11.56 8.23 -20.71
C ALA A 56 -12.15 8.45 -22.11
N GLY A 57 -12.22 7.39 -22.92
CA GLY A 57 -12.58 7.50 -24.33
C GLY A 57 -11.60 8.38 -25.12
N GLN A 58 -12.05 9.56 -25.56
CA GLN A 58 -11.22 10.58 -26.21
C GLN A 58 -10.63 11.62 -25.25
N TYR A 59 -10.99 11.56 -23.97
CA TYR A 59 -10.57 12.50 -22.96
C TYR A 59 -9.44 11.92 -22.10
N ALA A 60 -8.61 12.82 -21.56
CA ALA A 60 -7.75 12.50 -20.44
C ALA A 60 -8.52 12.71 -19.13
N PHE A 61 -8.24 11.85 -18.16
CA PHE A 61 -8.74 11.94 -16.79
C PHE A 61 -7.56 11.80 -15.85
N ILE A 62 -7.42 12.73 -14.91
CA ILE A 62 -6.38 12.68 -13.87
C ILE A 62 -7.12 12.51 -12.56
N PRO A 63 -6.93 11.39 -11.84
CA PRO A 63 -7.46 11.23 -10.50
C PRO A 63 -6.66 12.06 -9.51
N ASP A 64 -7.31 12.49 -8.43
CA ASP A 64 -6.67 13.29 -7.38
C ASP A 64 -5.53 12.52 -6.69
N PHE A 65 -5.74 11.22 -6.44
CA PHE A 65 -4.75 10.36 -5.77
C PHE A 65 -4.65 8.96 -6.39
N SER A 66 -3.55 8.28 -6.07
CA SER A 66 -3.45 6.82 -6.12
C SER A 66 -2.95 6.27 -4.82
N LEU A 67 -3.51 5.13 -4.43
CA LEU A 67 -3.01 4.26 -3.38
C LEU A 67 -2.27 3.09 -4.06
N GLU A 68 -0.99 2.94 -3.73
CA GLU A 68 -0.12 1.92 -4.32
C GLU A 68 0.45 0.96 -3.27
N ARG A 69 0.39 -0.34 -3.53
CA ARG A 69 0.99 -1.38 -2.69
C ARG A 69 1.33 -2.62 -3.52
N ASN A 70 2.54 -3.16 -3.38
CA ASN A 70 2.96 -4.41 -4.02
C ASN A 70 2.66 -4.49 -5.53
N GLY A 71 2.85 -3.39 -6.27
CA GLY A 71 2.56 -3.32 -7.70
C GLY A 71 1.09 -3.08 -8.06
N THR A 72 0.16 -3.20 -7.11
CA THR A 72 -1.25 -2.82 -7.27
C THR A 72 -1.39 -1.32 -7.10
N ARG A 73 -2.18 -0.71 -7.98
CA ARG A 73 -2.50 0.72 -7.97
C ARG A 73 -4.01 0.90 -8.03
N ILE A 74 -4.55 1.63 -7.06
CA ILE A 74 -5.97 2.00 -6.98
C ILE A 74 -6.05 3.52 -7.01
N TYR A 75 -6.84 4.07 -7.91
CA TYR A 75 -7.06 5.50 -8.05
C TYR A 75 -8.15 5.97 -7.11
N VAL A 76 -8.04 7.21 -6.64
CA VAL A 76 -9.05 7.85 -5.81
C VAL A 76 -9.38 9.22 -6.40
N GLU A 77 -10.67 9.47 -6.54
CA GLU A 77 -11.22 10.75 -7.00
C GLU A 77 -12.18 11.30 -5.96
N ILE A 78 -11.99 12.55 -5.56
CA ILE A 78 -12.78 13.25 -4.55
C ILE A 78 -13.64 14.31 -5.22
N ILE A 79 -14.93 14.00 -5.38
CA ILE A 79 -15.91 14.93 -5.92
C ILE A 79 -16.50 15.76 -4.77
N GLY A 80 -15.85 16.88 -4.47
CA GLY A 80 -16.30 17.84 -3.46
C GLY A 80 -17.13 19.02 -3.99
N PHE A 81 -17.18 19.25 -5.32
CA PHE A 81 -17.60 20.54 -5.85
C PHE A 81 -18.52 20.49 -7.11
N TRP A 82 -19.39 21.51 -7.14
CA TRP A 82 -20.02 22.33 -8.20
C TRP A 82 -20.88 21.80 -9.35
N THR A 83 -21.56 22.81 -9.94
CA THR A 83 -22.73 22.90 -10.82
C THR A 83 -23.23 21.60 -11.49
N PRO A 84 -24.55 21.43 -11.65
CA PRO A 84 -25.11 20.25 -12.30
C PRO A 84 -24.47 19.90 -13.66
N GLU A 85 -24.07 20.91 -14.43
CA GLU A 85 -23.41 20.74 -15.72
C GLU A 85 -21.99 20.18 -15.59
N TYR A 86 -21.19 20.66 -14.63
CA TYR A 86 -19.87 20.11 -14.33
C TYR A 86 -19.98 18.65 -13.88
N LEU A 87 -20.87 18.37 -12.93
CA LEU A 87 -21.06 17.03 -12.39
C LEU A 87 -21.47 16.03 -13.49
N LYS A 88 -22.40 16.44 -14.37
CA LYS A 88 -22.81 15.64 -15.53
C LYS A 88 -21.63 15.31 -16.47
N ASN A 89 -20.79 16.29 -16.77
CA ASN A 89 -19.61 16.09 -17.62
C ASN A 89 -18.57 15.17 -16.93
N LYS A 90 -18.39 15.31 -15.61
CA LYS A 90 -17.47 14.46 -14.82
C LYS A 90 -17.96 13.01 -14.80
N ILE A 91 -19.25 12.79 -14.54
CA ILE A 91 -19.89 11.46 -14.60
C ILE A 91 -19.68 10.81 -15.96
N GLN A 92 -19.89 11.54 -17.06
CA GLN A 92 -19.67 11.01 -18.41
C GLN A 92 -18.22 10.55 -18.61
N LYS A 93 -17.24 11.33 -18.18
CA LYS A 93 -15.83 10.96 -18.29
C LYS A 93 -15.50 9.73 -17.44
N ILE A 94 -15.95 9.69 -16.19
CA ILE A 94 -15.74 8.55 -15.29
C ILE A 94 -16.32 7.27 -15.89
N ASN A 95 -17.53 7.35 -16.45
CA ASN A 95 -18.20 6.21 -17.08
C ASN A 95 -17.51 5.70 -18.36
N LEU A 96 -16.63 6.52 -18.96
CA LEU A 96 -15.83 6.17 -20.14
C LEU A 96 -14.41 5.68 -19.79
N LEU A 97 -14.05 5.62 -18.50
CA LEU A 97 -12.74 5.11 -18.06
C LEU A 97 -12.59 3.63 -18.36
N THR A 98 -11.43 3.27 -18.91
CA THR A 98 -11.08 1.85 -19.18
C THR A 98 -10.79 1.09 -17.89
N GLU A 99 -10.08 1.71 -16.93
CA GLU A 99 -9.65 1.10 -15.67
C GLU A 99 -10.55 1.48 -14.47
N LYS A 100 -11.86 1.63 -14.72
CA LYS A 100 -12.83 2.05 -13.70
C LYS A 100 -12.95 1.07 -12.52
N GLU A 101 -12.58 -0.19 -12.74
CA GLU A 101 -12.56 -1.22 -11.70
C GLU A 101 -11.50 -0.99 -10.63
N ASN A 102 -10.53 -0.08 -10.85
CA ASN A 102 -9.51 0.29 -9.87
C ASN A 102 -9.69 1.74 -9.41
N LEU A 103 -10.90 2.30 -9.51
CA LEU A 103 -11.22 3.66 -9.08
C LEU A 103 -12.13 3.62 -7.86
N ILE A 104 -11.72 4.28 -6.77
CA ILE A 104 -12.56 4.65 -5.64
C ILE A 104 -13.06 6.07 -5.87
N LEU A 105 -14.37 6.24 -5.83
CA LEU A 105 -15.00 7.54 -6.01
C LEU A 105 -15.60 8.00 -4.69
N LEU A 106 -15.07 9.10 -4.15
CA LEU A 106 -15.62 9.77 -2.97
C LEU A 106 -16.51 10.92 -3.43
N VAL A 107 -17.81 10.86 -3.15
CA VAL A 107 -18.77 11.87 -3.59
C VAL A 107 -19.36 12.58 -2.38
N ASN A 108 -19.32 13.92 -2.39
CA ASN A 108 -19.96 14.70 -1.35
C ASN A 108 -21.49 14.51 -1.42
N ASN A 109 -22.10 14.11 -0.31
CA ASN A 109 -23.53 13.86 -0.16
C ASN A 109 -24.41 15.11 -0.35
N ASP A 110 -23.83 16.30 -0.17
CA ASP A 110 -24.50 17.58 -0.44
C ASP A 110 -24.74 17.84 -1.94
N LEU A 111 -24.19 16.99 -2.82
CA LEU A 111 -24.41 17.08 -4.26
C LEU A 111 -25.78 16.48 -4.63
N ALA A 112 -26.50 17.13 -5.55
CA ALA A 112 -27.80 16.68 -6.06
C ALA A 112 -27.71 15.46 -7.01
N CYS A 113 -26.85 14.49 -6.70
CA CYS A 113 -26.68 13.24 -7.45
C CYS A 113 -27.00 12.06 -6.53
N SER A 114 -27.69 11.07 -7.08
CA SER A 114 -28.20 9.94 -6.30
C SER A 114 -27.19 8.78 -6.16
N GLY A 115 -26.11 8.78 -6.95
CA GLY A 115 -25.11 7.70 -7.00
C GLY A 115 -25.19 6.76 -8.21
N PRO A 116 -26.36 6.23 -8.60
CA PRO A 116 -26.54 5.34 -9.76
C PRO A 116 -26.06 5.91 -11.11
N GLU A 117 -25.85 7.22 -11.20
CA GLU A 117 -25.31 7.89 -12.37
C GLU A 117 -23.84 7.53 -12.62
N PHE A 118 -23.11 7.18 -11.54
CA PHE A 118 -21.74 6.68 -11.60
C PHE A 118 -21.74 5.16 -11.81
N LYS A 119 -21.14 4.71 -12.91
CA LYS A 119 -21.00 3.28 -13.26
C LYS A 119 -19.66 2.73 -12.78
N VAL A 120 -19.38 2.95 -11.49
CA VAL A 120 -18.18 2.48 -10.78
C VAL A 120 -18.59 1.54 -9.66
N ASP A 121 -17.74 0.58 -9.33
CA ASP A 121 -18.04 -0.43 -8.31
C ASP A 121 -17.79 0.10 -6.89
N ASN A 122 -16.81 1.02 -6.75
CA ASN A 122 -16.38 1.56 -5.46
C ASN A 122 -16.82 3.02 -5.31
N LEU A 123 -18.11 3.24 -5.12
CA LEU A 123 -18.68 4.55 -4.80
C LEU A 123 -18.87 4.67 -3.29
N ILE A 124 -18.32 5.73 -2.69
CA ILE A 124 -18.54 6.06 -1.29
C ILE A 124 -19.05 7.51 -1.20
N PHE A 125 -20.11 7.72 -0.42
CA PHE A 125 -20.60 9.05 -0.10
C PHE A 125 -19.94 9.56 1.18
N TYR A 126 -19.62 10.85 1.21
CA TYR A 126 -19.07 11.49 2.38
C TYR A 126 -19.72 12.86 2.62
N ASP A 127 -19.74 13.31 3.87
CA ASP A 127 -20.22 14.65 4.21
C ASP A 127 -19.01 15.56 4.46
N LYS A 128 -18.68 15.79 5.74
CA LYS A 128 -17.59 16.68 6.17
C LYS A 128 -16.26 15.98 6.40
N LYS A 129 -16.24 14.64 6.39
CA LYS A 129 -15.08 13.83 6.75
C LYS A 129 -14.93 12.67 5.79
N ILE A 130 -13.69 12.26 5.56
CA ILE A 130 -13.35 11.12 4.72
C ILE A 130 -13.77 9.81 5.43
N PRO A 131 -14.53 8.93 4.77
CA PRO A 131 -14.96 7.64 5.30
C PRO A 131 -13.80 6.63 5.26
N TYR A 132 -12.84 6.85 6.14
CA TYR A 132 -11.56 6.12 6.16
C TYR A 132 -11.73 4.60 6.29
N LEU A 133 -12.66 4.13 7.13
CA LEU A 133 -12.90 2.69 7.32
C LEU A 133 -13.43 2.02 6.05
N GLU A 134 -14.35 2.67 5.34
CA GLU A 134 -14.90 2.15 4.09
C GLU A 134 -13.82 2.04 3.02
N ILE A 135 -12.93 3.04 2.92
CA ILE A 135 -11.77 2.97 2.01
C ILE A 135 -10.89 1.77 2.36
N LEU A 136 -10.57 1.56 3.65
CA LEU A 136 -9.78 0.40 4.07
C LEU A 136 -10.44 -0.94 3.73
N GLU A 137 -11.76 -1.06 3.87
CA GLU A 137 -12.50 -2.26 3.48
C GLU A 137 -12.38 -2.54 1.99
N ILE A 138 -12.45 -1.49 1.16
CA ILE A 138 -12.23 -1.61 -0.28
C ILE A 138 -10.80 -2.09 -0.57
N LEU A 139 -9.79 -1.42 -0.01
CA LEU A 139 -8.38 -1.79 -0.19
C LEU A 139 -8.12 -3.25 0.19
N ARG A 140 -8.71 -3.70 1.30
CA ARG A 140 -8.59 -5.09 1.75
C ARG A 140 -9.14 -6.10 0.73
N ARG A 141 -10.25 -5.79 0.02
CA ARG A 141 -10.75 -6.67 -1.05
C ARG A 141 -9.75 -6.82 -2.20
N TYR A 142 -9.05 -5.74 -2.55
CA TYR A 142 -7.98 -5.81 -3.55
C TYR A 142 -6.78 -6.61 -3.05
N GLU A 143 -6.39 -6.46 -1.78
CA GLU A 143 -5.33 -7.27 -1.18
C GLU A 143 -5.68 -8.76 -1.22
N GLU A 144 -6.91 -9.12 -0.83
CA GLU A 144 -7.39 -10.51 -0.85
C GLU A 144 -7.42 -11.09 -2.27
N LYS A 145 -7.87 -10.29 -3.26
CA LYS A 145 -7.86 -10.68 -4.68
C LYS A 145 -6.42 -10.88 -5.19
N GLN A 146 -5.53 -9.93 -4.95
CA GLN A 146 -4.13 -10.02 -5.34
C GLN A 146 -3.46 -11.25 -4.71
N LEU A 147 -3.68 -11.47 -3.41
CA LEU A 147 -3.16 -12.63 -2.69
C LEU A 147 -3.60 -13.94 -3.36
N ALA A 148 -4.88 -14.06 -3.71
CA ALA A 148 -5.41 -15.26 -4.36
C ALA A 148 -4.77 -15.51 -5.74
N GLU A 149 -4.62 -14.45 -6.56
CA GLU A 149 -3.99 -14.51 -7.88
C GLU A 149 -2.51 -14.91 -7.78
N GLU A 150 -1.77 -14.31 -6.86
CA GLU A 150 -0.35 -14.61 -6.62
C GLU A 150 -0.14 -16.04 -6.09
N VAL A 151 -0.97 -16.49 -5.15
CA VAL A 151 -0.94 -17.87 -4.65
C VAL A 151 -1.19 -18.86 -5.78
N GLU A 152 -2.17 -18.61 -6.65
CA GLU A 152 -2.46 -19.48 -7.79
C GLU A 152 -1.31 -19.52 -8.80
N LYS A 153 -0.71 -18.36 -9.10
CA LYS A 153 0.50 -18.27 -9.93
C LYS A 153 1.65 -19.11 -9.37
N LEU A 154 1.86 -19.06 -8.05
CA LEU A 154 2.93 -19.80 -7.36
C LEU A 154 2.68 -21.30 -7.26
N LYS A 155 1.43 -21.77 -7.23
CA LYS A 155 1.12 -23.22 -7.17
C LYS A 155 1.72 -23.97 -8.36
N ASN A 156 1.69 -23.34 -9.54
CA ASN A 156 2.19 -23.91 -10.79
C ASN A 156 3.71 -23.81 -10.96
N ILE A 157 4.40 -23.18 -10.00
CA ILE A 157 5.85 -22.98 -10.04
C ILE A 157 6.52 -23.85 -8.98
N GLU A 158 7.59 -24.52 -9.38
CA GLU A 158 8.47 -25.21 -8.45
C GLU A 158 9.41 -24.20 -7.78
N ILE A 159 9.18 -23.94 -6.50
CA ILE A 159 9.99 -23.01 -5.70
C ILE A 159 11.16 -23.81 -5.13
N ILE A 160 12.36 -23.50 -5.62
CA ILE A 160 13.59 -24.15 -5.16
C ILE A 160 14.02 -23.47 -3.85
N LEU A 161 13.92 -24.21 -2.75
CA LEU A 161 14.39 -23.81 -1.42
C LEU A 161 15.77 -24.46 -1.20
N GLN A 162 16.84 -23.69 -1.36
CA GLN A 162 18.21 -24.16 -1.17
C GLN A 162 18.90 -23.35 -0.08
N GLY A 163 19.48 -24.05 0.89
CA GLY A 163 20.25 -23.45 1.99
C GLY A 163 19.64 -23.73 3.36
N SER A 164 20.44 -23.47 4.40
CA SER A 164 20.06 -23.64 5.79
C SER A 164 19.18 -22.52 6.33
N VAL A 165 19.40 -21.30 5.83
CA VAL A 165 18.61 -20.11 6.13
C VAL A 165 18.23 -19.47 4.81
N ILE A 166 16.93 -19.33 4.58
CA ILE A 166 16.36 -18.86 3.31
C ILE A 166 15.56 -17.60 3.60
N ASP A 167 15.91 -16.51 2.93
CA ASP A 167 15.21 -15.24 3.01
C ASP A 167 14.00 -15.23 2.05
N LEU A 168 12.79 -15.15 2.60
CA LEU A 168 11.58 -15.15 1.78
C LEU A 168 11.37 -13.83 1.04
N ASP A 169 11.94 -12.71 1.50
CA ASP A 169 11.86 -11.42 0.78
C ASP A 169 12.61 -11.48 -0.55
N GLU A 170 13.75 -12.17 -0.58
CA GLU A 170 14.52 -12.36 -1.81
C GLU A 170 13.76 -13.24 -2.81
N ILE A 171 13.15 -14.32 -2.32
CA ILE A 171 12.34 -15.22 -3.14
C ILE A 171 11.09 -14.49 -3.66
N ALA A 172 10.38 -13.77 -2.81
CA ALA A 172 9.19 -13.01 -3.18
C ALA A 172 9.50 -12.00 -4.30
N ARG A 173 10.61 -11.26 -4.16
CA ARG A 173 11.10 -10.34 -5.21
C ARG A 173 11.47 -11.07 -6.50
N LYS A 174 12.13 -12.22 -6.42
CA LYS A 174 12.51 -13.03 -7.59
C LYS A 174 11.29 -13.49 -8.41
N TYR A 175 10.18 -13.84 -7.76
CA TYR A 175 8.95 -14.28 -8.43
C TYR A 175 7.93 -13.15 -8.68
N GLY A 176 8.21 -11.94 -8.20
CA GLY A 176 7.34 -10.78 -8.33
C GLY A 176 5.99 -10.98 -7.66
N VAL A 177 6.02 -11.44 -6.40
CA VAL A 177 4.83 -11.73 -5.57
C VAL A 177 5.01 -11.11 -4.19
N GLY A 178 3.91 -10.92 -3.46
CA GLY A 178 3.94 -10.51 -2.07
C GLY A 178 4.47 -11.62 -1.15
N LEU A 179 5.08 -11.21 -0.03
CA LEU A 179 5.54 -12.12 1.02
C LEU A 179 4.44 -13.04 1.55
N ASP A 180 3.23 -12.50 1.75
CA ASP A 180 2.12 -13.26 2.31
C ASP A 180 1.63 -14.37 1.37
N ALA A 181 1.64 -14.12 0.06
CA ALA A 181 1.34 -15.14 -0.95
C ALA A 181 2.37 -16.27 -0.90
N LEU A 182 3.65 -15.91 -0.86
CA LEU A 182 4.75 -16.86 -0.79
C LEU A 182 4.68 -17.70 0.48
N LYS A 183 4.50 -17.07 1.66
CA LYS A 183 4.34 -17.76 2.94
C LYS A 183 3.15 -18.71 2.92
N THR A 184 2.04 -18.33 2.30
CA THR A 184 0.85 -19.17 2.18
C THR A 184 1.13 -20.45 1.40
N VAL A 185 1.85 -20.37 0.27
CA VAL A 185 2.22 -21.54 -0.54
C VAL A 185 3.28 -22.40 0.13
N ILE A 186 4.31 -21.77 0.71
CA ILE A 186 5.41 -22.48 1.35
C ILE A 186 4.93 -23.25 2.58
N ARG A 187 4.04 -22.68 3.40
CA ARG A 187 3.48 -23.38 4.58
C ARG A 187 2.86 -24.74 4.25
N GLN A 188 2.34 -24.92 3.03
CA GLN A 188 1.77 -26.20 2.58
C GLN A 188 2.84 -27.19 2.08
N LYS A 189 4.01 -26.70 1.66
CA LYS A 189 5.10 -27.48 1.05
C LYS A 189 6.30 -27.67 1.99
N ILE A 190 6.29 -27.05 3.16
CA ILE A 190 7.46 -27.02 4.05
C ILE A 190 7.66 -28.38 4.73
N ASN A 191 8.78 -29.04 4.41
CA ASN A 191 9.25 -30.21 5.12
C ASN A 191 10.67 -29.95 5.63
N GLY A 192 10.90 -30.24 6.91
CA GLY A 192 12.22 -30.10 7.53
C GLY A 192 12.71 -28.67 7.78
N HIS A 193 11.87 -27.65 7.55
CA HIS A 193 12.17 -26.25 7.84
C HIS A 193 11.08 -25.63 8.73
N SER A 194 11.44 -24.61 9.50
CA SER A 194 10.51 -23.80 10.29
C SER A 194 10.51 -22.36 9.80
N LEU A 195 9.33 -21.73 9.79
CA LEU A 195 9.16 -20.32 9.44
C LEU A 195 9.44 -19.44 10.67
N ILE A 196 10.40 -18.53 10.55
CA ILE A 196 10.87 -17.64 11.62
C ILE A 196 10.86 -16.21 11.10
N GLY A 197 9.82 -15.45 11.44
CA GLY A 197 9.53 -14.16 10.80
C GLY A 197 9.36 -14.31 9.28
N ASP A 198 10.30 -13.73 8.54
CA ASP A 198 10.34 -13.73 7.07
C ASP A 198 11.41 -14.71 6.52
N GLN A 199 11.96 -15.59 7.36
CA GLN A 199 12.97 -16.55 6.96
C GLN A 199 12.51 -17.99 7.19
N LEU A 200 12.97 -18.92 6.35
CA LEU A 200 12.91 -20.35 6.64
C LEU A 200 14.25 -20.82 7.16
N VAL A 201 14.24 -21.58 8.25
CA VAL A 201 15.44 -22.17 8.83
C VAL A 201 15.27 -23.68 8.89
N ASP A 202 16.27 -24.43 8.43
CA ASP A 202 16.24 -25.88 8.49
C ASP A 202 16.32 -26.40 9.94
N ASN A 203 15.71 -27.55 10.19
CA ASN A 203 15.61 -28.11 11.54
C ASN A 203 16.96 -28.53 12.14
N GLN A 204 18.01 -28.76 11.34
CA GLN A 204 19.34 -29.07 11.87
C GLN A 204 19.99 -27.80 12.41
N THR A 205 19.93 -26.70 11.65
CA THR A 205 20.42 -25.39 12.08
C THR A 205 19.70 -24.90 13.33
N ILE A 206 18.38 -25.09 13.44
CA ILE A 206 17.62 -24.75 14.65
C ILE A 206 18.17 -25.49 15.88
N LYS A 207 18.47 -26.79 15.76
CA LYS A 207 19.03 -27.60 16.86
C LYS A 207 20.45 -27.17 17.23
N THR A 208 21.27 -26.82 16.24
CA THR A 208 22.62 -26.29 16.48
C THR A 208 22.56 -24.97 17.25
N ILE A 209 21.70 -24.06 16.81
CA ILE A 209 21.50 -22.77 17.49
C ILE A 209 20.98 -22.99 18.91
N GLN A 210 20.01 -23.87 19.11
CA GLN A 210 19.50 -24.19 20.45
C GLN A 210 20.61 -24.68 21.39
N SER A 211 21.54 -25.50 20.88
CA SER A 211 22.67 -26.03 21.67
C SER A 211 23.68 -24.93 22.01
N GLU A 212 23.94 -23.99 21.09
CA GLU A 212 24.77 -22.82 21.37
C GLU A 212 24.08 -21.86 22.37
N LEU A 213 22.76 -21.70 22.29
CA LEU A 213 21.98 -20.86 23.21
C LEU A 213 21.91 -21.41 24.63
N ASP A 214 21.89 -22.74 24.82
CA ASP A 214 21.90 -23.37 26.15
C ASP A 214 23.15 -23.04 26.98
N SER A 215 24.24 -22.61 26.31
CA SER A 215 25.52 -22.29 26.94
C SER A 215 25.65 -20.82 27.36
N ILE A 216 24.70 -19.97 26.99
CA ILE A 216 24.77 -18.51 27.22
C ILE A 216 23.62 -18.02 28.09
N LYS A 217 23.76 -16.82 28.65
CA LYS A 217 22.72 -16.16 29.47
C LYS A 217 22.38 -14.76 28.99
N LYS A 218 23.30 -14.10 28.28
CA LYS A 218 23.08 -12.72 27.81
C LYS A 218 22.33 -12.70 26.49
N HIS A 219 21.43 -11.74 26.36
CA HIS A 219 20.69 -11.51 25.12
C HIS A 219 21.60 -11.02 23.98
N SER A 220 22.61 -10.19 24.27
CA SER A 220 23.56 -9.72 23.25
C SER A 220 24.39 -10.86 22.63
N GLU A 221 24.78 -11.86 23.43
CA GLU A 221 25.44 -13.08 22.93
C GLU A 221 24.52 -13.91 22.01
N ALA A 222 23.22 -13.96 22.31
CA ALA A 222 22.24 -14.65 21.48
C ALA A 222 22.08 -13.98 20.11
N ILE A 223 22.09 -12.64 20.06
CA ILE A 223 22.06 -11.88 18.80
C ILE A 223 23.28 -12.20 17.94
N ILE A 224 24.48 -12.27 18.54
CA ILE A 224 25.71 -12.62 17.79
C ILE A 224 25.61 -14.01 17.17
N ILE A 225 25.02 -14.98 17.88
CA ILE A 225 24.76 -16.32 17.33
C ILE A 225 23.78 -16.22 16.16
N PHE A 226 22.69 -15.46 16.28
CA PHE A 226 21.74 -15.28 15.18
C PHE A 226 22.39 -14.65 13.94
N GLU A 227 23.20 -13.62 14.13
CA GLU A 227 23.96 -12.98 13.04
C GLU A 227 24.92 -13.95 12.35
N LYS A 228 25.64 -14.79 13.12
CA LYS A 228 26.53 -15.84 12.59
C LYS A 228 25.80 -16.81 11.64
N TYR A 229 24.54 -17.13 11.93
CA TYR A 229 23.71 -18.01 11.09
C TYR A 229 22.86 -17.25 10.06
N GLY A 230 22.90 -15.91 10.06
CA GLY A 230 22.10 -15.08 9.15
C GLY A 230 20.62 -14.94 9.53
N ILE A 231 20.26 -15.21 10.79
CA ILE A 231 18.91 -15.04 11.31
C ILE A 231 18.70 -13.58 11.71
N LYS A 232 17.68 -12.95 11.12
CA LYS A 232 17.33 -11.54 11.35
C LYS A 232 16.28 -11.38 12.45
N SER A 233 15.42 -12.38 12.64
CA SER A 233 14.25 -12.29 13.52
C SER A 233 14.54 -12.79 14.93
N GLN A 234 14.28 -11.95 15.93
CA GLN A 234 14.35 -12.34 17.36
C GLN A 234 13.27 -13.33 17.77
N GLN A 235 12.23 -13.54 16.93
CA GLN A 235 11.19 -14.56 17.15
C GLN A 235 11.77 -15.98 17.25
N MET A 236 13.02 -16.18 16.81
CA MET A 236 13.77 -17.42 17.05
C MET A 236 13.82 -17.80 18.53
N LEU A 237 13.95 -16.83 19.45
CA LEU A 237 13.97 -17.09 20.89
C LEU A 237 12.63 -17.66 21.36
N ASP A 238 11.53 -17.06 20.94
CA ASP A 238 10.18 -17.51 21.32
C ASP A 238 9.90 -18.93 20.80
N ILE A 239 10.32 -19.24 19.56
CA ILE A 239 10.17 -20.58 18.96
C ILE A 239 10.98 -21.63 19.72
N LEU A 240 12.17 -21.25 20.18
CA LEU A 240 13.04 -22.12 20.98
C LEU A 240 12.64 -22.19 22.46
N GLY A 241 11.60 -21.45 22.87
CA GLY A 241 11.10 -21.42 24.24
C GLY A 241 11.95 -20.58 25.19
N TYR A 242 12.66 -19.56 24.71
CA TYR A 242 13.36 -18.59 25.53
C TYR A 242 12.55 -17.31 25.65
N LYS A 243 12.64 -16.65 26.81
CA LYS A 243 12.13 -15.30 27.04
C LYS A 243 13.27 -14.36 27.38
N VAL A 244 13.15 -13.12 26.91
CA VAL A 244 14.06 -12.04 27.24
C VAL A 244 13.60 -11.38 28.54
N LYS A 245 14.49 -11.33 29.54
CA LYS A 245 14.30 -10.65 30.80
C LYS A 245 15.13 -9.38 30.82
N TRP A 246 14.45 -8.24 30.92
CA TRP A 246 15.10 -6.93 30.99
C TRP A 246 15.52 -6.62 32.43
N VAL A 247 16.82 -6.48 32.66
CA VAL A 247 17.39 -6.08 33.95
C VAL A 247 17.75 -4.59 33.89
N GLY A 248 16.73 -3.73 33.76
CA GLY A 248 16.89 -2.27 33.70
C GLY A 248 16.64 -1.65 32.32
N LEU A 249 17.08 -0.41 32.14
CA LEU A 249 16.90 0.39 30.92
C LEU A 249 17.99 0.18 29.86
N ASP A 250 19.11 -0.42 30.26
CA ASP A 250 20.23 -0.70 29.36
C ASP A 250 19.99 -2.03 28.65
N PRO A 251 19.87 -2.04 27.30
CA PRO A 251 19.64 -3.25 26.52
C PRO A 251 20.73 -4.32 26.66
N GLU A 252 21.96 -3.92 27.01
CA GLU A 252 23.08 -4.85 27.19
C GLU A 252 22.94 -5.73 28.44
N ASN A 253 22.09 -5.32 29.40
CA ASN A 253 21.82 -6.07 30.62
C ASN A 253 20.64 -7.05 30.45
N ALA A 254 20.09 -7.19 29.26
CA ALA A 254 19.05 -8.17 28.99
C ALA A 254 19.61 -9.60 29.05
N GLU A 255 18.90 -10.48 29.75
CA GLU A 255 19.22 -11.90 29.87
C GLU A 255 18.17 -12.75 29.16
N ILE A 256 18.55 -13.92 28.68
CA ILE A 256 17.63 -14.93 28.15
C ILE A 256 17.47 -16.08 29.14
N SER A 257 16.24 -16.56 29.31
CA SER A 257 15.92 -17.71 30.15
C SER A 257 14.90 -18.60 29.46
N ARG A 258 15.02 -19.93 29.59
CA ARG A 258 13.97 -20.85 29.14
C ARG A 258 12.66 -20.57 29.88
N ALA A 259 11.58 -20.51 29.11
CA ALA A 259 10.21 -20.31 29.56
C ALA A 259 9.60 -21.58 30.16
#